data_AF-A0AAU2XEU4-F1
#
_entry.id   AF-A0AAU2XEU4-F1
#
_cell.length_a   1.000
_cell.length_b   1.000
_cell.length_c   1.000
_cell.angle_alpha   90.00
_cell.angle_beta   90.00
_cell.angle_gamma   90.00
#
_symmetry.space_group_name_H-M   'P 1'
#
loop_
_entity.id
_entity.type
_entity.pdbx_description
1 polymer ?
#
loop_
_entity_poly.entity_id
_entity_poly.type
_entity_poly.pdbx_seq_one_letter_code
_entity_poly.pdbx_strand_id
1 'polypeptide(L)'
;MTSHDDRVRYFEAFHRHDFDNDGVLNADELMAALEDLGREEEAAGTGHLLRTYDADLSGSISFDEFLALLEKAGADQAPQAGPDVRDARRGD
;
A
#
# COMPACT_ATOMS: atom_id res chain seq x y z
N MET A 1 13.65 -4.61 -2.36
CA MET A 1 14.01 -3.23 -2.72
C MET A 1 12.97 -2.75 -3.70
N THR A 2 11.91 -2.16 -3.17
CA THR A 2 10.88 -1.47 -3.94
C THR A 2 11.52 -0.52 -4.94
N SER A 3 11.03 -0.52 -6.19
CA SER A 3 11.54 0.35 -7.24
C SER A 3 11.26 1.81 -6.86
N HIS A 4 12.04 2.73 -7.44
CA HIS A 4 11.83 4.17 -7.20
C HIS A 4 10.39 4.60 -7.56
N ASP A 5 9.82 3.99 -8.60
CA ASP A 5 8.45 4.23 -9.06
C ASP A 5 7.42 3.78 -8.01
N ASP A 6 7.64 2.61 -7.38
CA ASP A 6 6.77 2.09 -6.33
C ASP A 6 6.76 3.03 -5.12
N ARG A 7 7.93 3.55 -4.72
CA ARG A 7 8.04 4.48 -3.58
C ARG A 7 7.25 5.78 -3.82
N VAL A 8 7.28 6.32 -5.03
CA VAL A 8 6.50 7.51 -5.38
C VAL A 8 5.01 7.20 -5.28
N ARG A 9 4.58 6.05 -5.82
CA ARG A 9 3.19 5.62 -5.78
C ARG A 9 2.67 5.40 -4.36
N TYR A 10 3.49 4.83 -3.48
CA TYR A 10 3.16 4.66 -2.07
C TYR A 10 3.14 5.99 -1.31
N PHE A 11 4.05 6.91 -1.65
CA PHE A 11 4.03 8.25 -1.08
C PHE A 11 2.75 9.02 -1.46
N GLU A 12 2.33 8.93 -2.72
CA GLU A 12 1.09 9.56 -3.17
C GLU A 12 -0.15 8.96 -2.52
N ALA A 13 -0.21 7.63 -2.37
CA ALA A 13 -1.31 6.95 -1.66
C ALA A 13 -1.33 7.33 -0.17
N PHE A 14 -0.16 7.38 0.46
CA PHE A 14 0.00 7.79 1.85
C PHE A 14 -0.50 9.23 2.07
N HIS A 15 0.00 10.19 1.29
CA HIS A 15 -0.42 11.59 1.40
C HIS A 15 -1.89 11.83 1.01
N ARG A 16 -2.49 10.97 0.19
CA ARG A 16 -3.90 11.06 -0.16
C ARG A 16 -4.82 10.70 1.02
N HIS A 17 -4.36 9.79 1.88
CA HIS A 17 -5.13 9.25 2.99
C HIS A 17 -4.72 9.80 4.36
N ASP A 18 -3.58 10.49 4.45
CA ASP A 18 -3.19 11.32 5.60
C ASP A 18 -4.04 12.61 5.59
N PHE A 19 -5.25 12.51 6.13
CA PHE A 19 -6.22 13.62 6.14
C PHE A 19 -5.78 14.73 7.10
N ASP A 20 -5.11 14.32 8.16
CA ASP A 20 -4.68 15.18 9.26
C ASP A 20 -3.35 15.90 8.92
N ASN A 21 -2.63 15.41 7.90
CA ASN A 21 -1.28 15.83 7.51
C ASN A 21 -0.30 15.79 8.68
N ASP A 22 -0.46 14.80 9.55
CA ASP A 22 0.44 14.60 10.69
C ASP A 22 1.66 13.73 10.30
N GLY A 23 1.67 13.21 9.07
CA GLY A 23 2.78 12.44 8.52
C GLY A 23 2.77 10.98 8.99
N VAL A 24 1.66 10.51 9.58
CA VAL A 24 1.41 9.11 9.92
C VAL A 24 0.01 8.71 9.41
N LEU A 25 -0.24 7.40 9.30
CA LEU A 25 -1.59 6.90 9.02
C LEU A 25 -2.08 6.14 10.24
N ASN A 26 -3.21 6.57 10.79
CA ASN A 26 -3.88 5.81 11.84
C ASN A 26 -4.50 4.51 11.27
N ALA A 27 -5.07 3.67 12.13
CA ALA A 27 -5.65 2.39 11.71
C ALA A 27 -6.72 2.51 10.61
N ASP A 28 -7.57 3.53 10.66
CA ASP A 28 -8.65 3.74 9.70
C ASP A 28 -8.11 4.27 8.37
N GLU A 29 -7.17 5.21 8.41
CA GLU A 29 -6.53 5.79 7.22
C GLU A 29 -5.64 4.78 6.50
N LEU A 30 -4.91 3.97 7.27
CA LEU A 30 -4.07 2.90 6.75
C LEU A 30 -4.90 1.84 6.03
N MET A 31 -6.05 1.45 6.61
CA MET A 31 -6.97 0.52 5.98
C MET A 31 -7.44 1.05 4.62
N ALA A 32 -7.88 2.32 4.56
CA ALA A 32 -8.30 2.95 3.32
C ALA A 32 -7.17 3.05 2.28
N ALA A 33 -5.95 3.38 2.71
CA ALA A 33 -4.78 3.45 1.83
C ALA A 33 -4.40 2.08 1.26
N LEU A 34 -4.51 1.02 2.05
CA LEU A 34 -4.27 -0.35 1.61
C LEU A 34 -5.35 -0.79 0.61
N GLU A 35 -6.62 -0.46 0.85
CA GLU A 35 -7.70 -0.73 -0.12
C GLU A 35 -7.49 -0.01 -1.46
N ASP A 36 -7.07 1.27 -1.46
CA ASP A 36 -6.76 2.02 -2.71
C ASP A 36 -5.57 1.42 -3.48
N LEU A 37 -4.63 0.82 -2.74
CA LEU A 37 -3.49 0.10 -3.30
C LEU A 37 -3.85 -1.33 -3.76
N GLY A 38 -5.07 -1.80 -3.53
CA GLY A 38 -5.52 -3.17 -3.85
C GLY A 38 -4.99 -4.24 -2.90
N ARG A 39 -4.66 -3.83 -1.67
CA ARG A 39 -4.05 -4.64 -0.60
C ARG A 39 -5.09 -5.00 0.45
N GLU A 40 -6.15 -5.69 0.01
CA GLU A 40 -7.31 -6.02 0.87
C GLU A 40 -6.94 -6.98 2.02
N GLU A 41 -5.95 -7.87 1.82
CA GLU A 41 -5.48 -8.81 2.85
C GLU A 41 -4.80 -8.07 3.99
N GLU A 42 -3.98 -7.07 3.65
CA GLU A 42 -3.33 -6.19 4.60
C GLU A 42 -4.35 -5.27 5.28
N ALA A 43 -5.32 -4.73 4.53
CA ALA A 43 -6.39 -3.88 5.09
C ALA A 43 -7.21 -4.64 6.14
N ALA A 44 -7.62 -5.88 5.87
CA ALA A 44 -8.29 -6.75 6.83
C ALA A 44 -7.39 -7.09 8.05
N GLY A 45 -6.08 -7.11 7.84
CA GLY A 45 -5.05 -7.35 8.84
C GLY A 45 -4.55 -6.10 9.57
N THR A 46 -5.10 -4.89 9.33
CA THR A 46 -4.50 -3.62 9.78
C THR A 46 -4.16 -3.60 11.27
N GLY A 47 -5.03 -4.14 12.14
CA GLY A 47 -4.74 -4.21 13.58
C GLY A 47 -3.60 -5.16 13.97
N HIS A 48 -3.34 -6.21 13.17
CA HIS A 48 -2.17 -7.07 13.32
C HIS A 48 -0.91 -6.42 12.73
N LEU A 49 -1.06 -5.70 11.62
CA LEU A 49 0.03 -4.96 10.99
C LEU A 49 0.54 -3.84 11.88
N LEU A 50 -0.36 -3.04 12.46
CA LEU A 50 0.00 -2.06 13.48
C LEU A 50 0.82 -2.73 14.58
N ARG A 51 0.30 -3.76 15.27
CA ARG A 51 1.08 -4.43 16.33
C ARG A 51 2.43 -5.03 15.89
N THR A 52 2.63 -5.27 14.59
CA THR A 52 3.86 -5.90 14.06
C THR A 52 4.86 -4.87 13.55
N TYR A 53 4.37 -3.76 12.99
CA TYR A 53 5.17 -2.74 12.30
C TYR A 53 5.20 -1.39 13.02
N ASP A 54 4.26 -1.11 13.93
CA ASP A 54 4.27 0.03 14.86
C ASP A 54 5.31 -0.24 15.95
N ALA A 55 6.55 0.13 15.66
CA ALA A 55 7.68 -0.14 16.53
C ALA A 55 7.71 0.80 17.75
N ASP A 56 7.15 1.99 17.60
CA ASP A 56 7.06 3.00 18.64
C ASP A 56 5.77 2.93 19.47
N LEU A 57 4.82 2.07 19.09
CA LEU A 57 3.53 1.87 19.74
C LEU A 57 2.69 3.16 19.77
N SER A 58 2.79 4.00 18.73
CA SER A 58 1.97 5.21 18.59
C SER A 58 0.51 4.88 18.30
N GLY A 59 0.22 3.69 17.76
CA GLY A 59 -1.09 3.33 17.22
C GLY A 59 -1.31 3.81 15.77
N SER A 60 -0.25 4.31 15.13
CA SER A 60 -0.24 4.75 13.73
C SER A 60 0.99 4.18 13.02
N ILE A 61 0.96 4.17 11.68
CA ILE A 61 2.09 3.76 10.85
C ILE A 61 2.69 5.00 10.20
N SER A 62 3.96 5.25 10.45
CA SER A 62 4.74 6.26 9.73
C SER A 62 5.06 5.83 8.30
N PHE A 63 5.43 6.79 7.43
CA PHE A 63 5.77 6.48 6.04
C PHE A 63 6.89 5.42 5.91
N ASP A 64 7.88 5.43 6.80
CA ASP A 64 8.97 4.46 6.80
C ASP A 64 8.48 3.04 7.16
N GLU A 65 7.60 2.94 8.16
CA GLU A 65 6.97 1.67 8.57
C GLU A 65 6.00 1.16 7.50
N PHE A 66 5.30 2.07 6.81
CA PHE A 66 4.43 1.75 5.68
C PHE A 66 5.22 1.15 4.52
N LEU A 67 6.37 1.75 4.19
CA LEU A 67 7.27 1.19 3.18
C LEU A 67 7.79 -0.18 3.60
N ALA A 68 8.17 -0.36 4.87
CA ALA A 68 8.64 -1.65 5.37
C ALA A 68 7.56 -2.74 5.25
N LEU A 69 6.31 -2.41 5.59
CA LEU A 69 5.13 -3.27 5.42
C LEU A 69 4.95 -3.67 3.96
N LEU A 70 4.96 -2.70 3.05
CA LEU A 70 4.77 -2.94 1.62
C LEU A 70 5.96 -3.64 0.96
N GLU A 71 7.19 -3.43 1.44
CA GLU A 71 8.36 -4.20 0.99
C GLU A 71 8.24 -5.67 1.40
N LYS A 72 7.71 -5.94 2.59
CA LYS A 72 7.47 -7.30 3.09
C LYS A 72 6.33 -7.98 2.35
N ALA A 73 5.26 -7.25 2.04
CA ALA A 73 4.12 -7.76 1.29
C ALA A 73 4.40 -7.92 -0.21
N GLY A 74 5.11 -6.96 -0.81
CA GLY A 74 5.53 -7.00 -2.21
C GLY A 74 6.59 -8.06 -2.53
N ALA A 75 7.25 -8.63 -1.52
CA ALA A 75 8.15 -9.76 -1.70
C ALA A 75 7.41 -11.08 -2.04
N ASP A 76 6.12 -11.17 -1.72
CA ASP A 76 5.27 -12.33 -2.06
C ASP A 76 4.48 -12.11 -3.36
N GLN A 77 4.31 -10.86 -3.80
CA GLN A 77 3.45 -10.51 -4.93
C GLN A 77 4.14 -9.59 -5.95
N ALA A 78 4.89 -10.19 -6.88
CA ALA A 78 5.05 -9.74 -8.27
C ALA A 78 5.64 -10.85 -9.16
N PRO A 79 5.32 -10.96 -10.47
CA PRO A 79 4.35 -10.21 -11.27
C PRO A 79 3.39 -11.11 -12.09
N GLN A 80 2.17 -10.65 -12.38
CA GLN A 80 1.53 -10.97 -13.68
C GLN A 80 0.79 -9.72 -14.18
N ALA A 81 1.33 -9.24 -15.30
CA ALA A 81 0.89 -8.27 -16.30
C ALA A 81 -0.54 -7.70 -16.27
N GLY A 82 -0.63 -6.46 -16.75
CA GLY A 82 -1.79 -5.59 -16.74
C GLY A 82 -3.01 -6.06 -17.54
N PRO A 83 -4.07 -5.26 -17.59
CA PRO A 83 -5.22 -5.58 -18.42
C PRO A 83 -4.77 -5.55 -19.89
N ASP A 84 -4.63 -6.71 -20.52
CA ASP A 84 -4.66 -6.83 -21.98
C ASP A 84 -6.08 -6.49 -22.45
N VAL A 85 -6.38 -5.19 -22.43
CA VAL A 85 -7.59 -4.64 -22.99
C VAL A 85 -7.21 -4.12 -24.37
N ARG A 86 -7.55 -4.95 -25.36
CA ARG A 86 -7.86 -4.64 -26.76
C ARG A 86 -6.68 -4.68 -27.74
N ASP A 87 -6.56 -5.80 -28.43
CA ASP A 87 -6.55 -5.77 -29.90
C ASP A 87 -7.87 -6.31 -30.45
N ALA A 88 -8.86 -5.42 -30.48
CA ALA A 88 -9.91 -5.51 -31.47
C ALA A 88 -9.33 -5.03 -32.80
N ARG A 89 -8.93 -5.96 -33.69
CA ARG A 89 -9.17 -5.94 -35.14
C ARG A 89 -8.43 -7.07 -35.87
N ARG A 90 -9.20 -7.95 -36.55
CA ARG A 90 -9.07 -8.33 -37.99
C ARG A 90 -9.17 -9.86 -38.25
N GLY A 91 -10.07 -10.23 -39.16
CA GLY A 91 -10.15 -11.53 -39.86
C GLY A 91 -11.59 -12.02 -39.96
N ASP A 92 -12.39 -11.45 -40.85
CA ASP A 92 -12.81 -12.04 -42.16
C ASP A 92 -13.78 -13.21 -41.99
#